data_AF-A0AAU0ZRS5-F1
#
_entry.id   AF-A0AAU0ZRS5-F1
#
_cell.length_a   1.000
_cell.length_b   1.000
_cell.length_c   1.000
_cell.angle_alpha   90.00
_cell.angle_beta   90.00
_cell.angle_gamma   90.00
#
_symmetry.space_group_name_H-M   'P 1'
#
loop_
_entity.id
_entity.type
_entity.pdbx_description
1 polymer ?
#
loop_
_entity_poly.entity_id
_entity_poly.type
_entity_poly.pdbx_seq_one_letter_code
_entity_poly.pdbx_strand_id
1 'polypeptide(L)'
;MTATRYRPRPTPIRALQWTGDNAAAMTAFAAERFAETDPEDRTDPDSTAALLESDHDSWFDLHIGDWVIRRAGGWFGVIDDTEFQDQYEPETDSEQPTTPPKTADRRERYAAAIRAAGIYDWRKLADAAIAVADQEQAELRRERDLAINEPTDEAQQAEPEPQPGDRVRVSYEGTWTPDDDPRMVTTGNNSGDVWRNIVPDHARVDVLHGKKQQP
;
A
#
# COMPACT_ATOMS: atom_id res chain seq x y z
N MET A 1 -6.77 -1.36 -35.18
CA MET A 1 -6.35 -1.97 -33.90
C MET A 1 -5.07 -1.31 -33.47
N THR A 2 -5.09 -0.53 -32.40
CA THR A 2 -3.92 0.14 -31.84
C THR A 2 -3.42 -0.65 -30.65
N ALA A 3 -2.12 -0.93 -30.60
CA ALA A 3 -1.51 -1.65 -29.49
C ALA A 3 -1.22 -0.67 -28.33
N THR A 4 -1.73 -0.98 -27.14
CA THR A 4 -1.42 -0.25 -25.91
C THR A 4 -0.25 -0.94 -25.21
N ARG A 5 0.77 -0.17 -24.83
CA ARG A 5 1.92 -0.67 -24.07
C ARG A 5 1.68 -0.44 -22.59
N TYR A 6 1.97 -1.47 -21.79
CA TYR A 6 1.93 -1.42 -20.34
C TYR A 6 3.33 -1.73 -19.80
N ARG A 7 3.65 -1.23 -18.61
CA ARG A 7 4.84 -1.62 -17.84
C ARG A 7 4.41 -2.30 -16.54
N PRO A 8 5.16 -3.30 -16.05
CA PRO A 8 4.91 -3.86 -14.72
C PRO A 8 5.07 -2.77 -13.65
N ARG A 9 4.32 -2.89 -12.55
CA ARG A 9 4.53 -2.04 -11.37
C ARG A 9 5.79 -2.53 -10.63
N PRO A 10 6.69 -1.64 -10.20
CA PRO A 10 7.81 -2.03 -9.35
C PRO A 10 7.25 -2.72 -8.10
N THR A 11 7.76 -3.92 -7.80
CA THR A 11 7.41 -4.61 -6.57
C THR A 11 8.51 -4.32 -5.55
N PRO A 12 8.17 -3.80 -4.35
CA PRO A 12 9.15 -3.55 -3.31
C PRO A 12 9.89 -4.84 -2.96
N ILE A 13 11.21 -4.75 -2.82
CA ILE A 13 12.06 -5.87 -2.40
C ILE A 13 12.85 -5.49 -1.16
N ARG A 14 13.32 -6.50 -0.43
CA ARG A 14 14.37 -6.32 0.57
C ARG A 14 15.66 -6.90 -0.01
N ALA A 15 16.78 -6.23 0.21
CA ALA A 15 18.08 -6.69 -0.27
C ALA A 15 19.13 -6.53 0.84
N LEU A 16 20.12 -7.42 0.85
CA LEU A 16 21.29 -7.34 1.71
C LEU A 16 22.53 -7.75 0.90
N GLN A 17 23.56 -6.92 0.90
CA GLN A 17 24.82 -7.20 0.21
C GLN A 17 25.72 -8.10 1.04
N TRP A 18 26.35 -9.09 0.41
CA TRP A 18 27.38 -9.91 1.03
C TRP A 18 28.70 -9.13 1.10
N THR A 19 29.21 -8.89 2.29
CA THR A 19 30.45 -8.12 2.50
C THR A 19 31.67 -8.99 2.79
N GLY A 20 31.48 -10.31 2.94
CA GLY A 20 32.52 -11.25 3.36
C GLY A 20 32.66 -11.39 4.88
N ASP A 21 32.06 -10.48 5.66
CA ASP A 21 32.16 -10.45 7.13
C ASP A 21 30.82 -10.25 7.85
N ASN A 22 29.70 -10.20 7.12
CA ASN A 22 28.36 -10.00 7.67
C ASN A 22 27.53 -11.29 7.76
N ALA A 23 28.16 -12.45 7.98
CA ALA A 23 27.52 -13.77 7.99
C ALA A 23 26.33 -13.87 8.96
N ALA A 24 26.42 -13.24 10.12
CA ALA A 24 25.34 -13.18 11.09
C ALA A 24 24.10 -12.41 10.55
N ALA A 25 24.32 -11.32 9.82
CA ALA A 25 23.24 -10.54 9.21
C ALA A 25 22.60 -11.31 8.05
N MET A 26 23.41 -11.98 7.22
CA MET A 26 22.92 -12.87 6.16
C MET A 26 22.09 -14.02 6.70
N THR A 27 22.58 -14.68 7.75
CA THR A 27 21.85 -15.76 8.42
C THR A 27 20.52 -15.25 8.99
N ALA A 28 20.50 -14.06 9.60
CA ALA A 28 19.25 -13.46 10.07
C ALA A 28 18.29 -13.10 8.92
N PHE A 29 18.82 -12.75 7.76
CA PHE A 29 18.05 -12.34 6.59
C PHE A 29 17.46 -13.52 5.80
N ALA A 30 18.27 -14.56 5.55
CA ALA A 30 17.97 -15.72 4.70
C ALA A 30 17.71 -17.03 5.47
N ALA A 31 17.97 -17.05 6.78
CA ALA A 31 17.86 -18.23 7.64
C ALA A 31 18.72 -19.40 7.11
N GLU A 32 18.15 -20.61 7.10
CA GLU A 32 18.80 -21.85 6.63
C GLU A 32 19.18 -21.87 5.14
N ARG A 33 18.80 -20.82 4.38
CA ARG A 33 19.14 -20.69 2.96
C ARG A 33 20.51 -20.08 2.71
N PHE A 34 21.24 -19.71 3.76
CA PHE A 34 22.58 -19.13 3.64
C PHE A 34 23.58 -20.00 4.39
N ALA A 35 24.76 -20.18 3.79
CA ALA A 35 25.91 -20.81 4.41
C ALA A 35 27.20 -20.14 3.93
N GLU A 36 28.17 -19.98 4.82
CA GLU A 36 29.54 -19.67 4.41
C GLU A 36 30.17 -20.91 3.77
N THR A 37 30.99 -20.71 2.75
CA THR A 37 31.64 -21.80 2.01
C THR A 37 33.10 -21.87 2.44
N ASP A 38 33.46 -22.97 3.09
CA ASP A 38 34.83 -23.24 3.50
C ASP A 38 35.76 -23.26 2.26
N PRO A 39 37.00 -22.74 2.35
CA PRO A 39 37.91 -22.63 1.21
C PRO A 39 38.10 -23.93 0.41
N GLU A 40 38.07 -25.08 1.07
CA GLU A 40 38.18 -26.41 0.47
C GLU A 40 36.95 -26.86 -0.32
N ASP A 41 35.77 -26.32 -0.03
CA ASP A 41 34.48 -26.70 -0.65
C ASP A 41 34.09 -25.78 -1.81
N ARG A 42 34.88 -24.74 -2.08
CA ARG A 42 34.63 -23.75 -3.13
C ARG A 42 34.84 -24.32 -4.52
N THR A 43 33.82 -24.19 -5.36
CA THR A 43 33.91 -24.41 -6.81
C THR A 43 34.54 -23.21 -7.52
N ASP A 44 34.24 -22.01 -7.05
CA ASP A 44 34.88 -20.75 -7.45
C ASP A 44 35.73 -20.22 -6.29
N PRO A 45 37.06 -20.02 -6.46
CA PRO A 45 37.92 -19.53 -5.38
C PRO A 45 37.50 -18.17 -4.80
N ASP A 46 36.81 -17.34 -5.59
CA ASP A 46 36.37 -15.99 -5.19
C ASP A 46 34.98 -16.00 -4.50
N SER A 47 34.23 -17.11 -4.59
CA SER A 47 33.01 -17.34 -3.82
C SER A 47 33.35 -17.62 -2.36
N THR A 48 32.68 -16.96 -1.42
CA THR A 48 32.95 -17.11 0.03
C THR A 48 31.74 -17.57 0.82
N ALA A 49 30.57 -17.64 0.18
CA ALA A 49 29.33 -18.11 0.74
C ALA A 49 28.45 -18.71 -0.36
N ALA A 50 27.32 -19.28 0.01
CA ALA A 50 26.31 -19.73 -0.92
C ALA A 50 24.89 -19.42 -0.41
N LEU A 51 23.96 -19.27 -1.36
CA LEU A 51 22.54 -19.08 -1.09
C LEU A 51 21.70 -20.14 -1.81
N LEU A 52 20.76 -20.77 -1.09
CA LEU A 52 19.75 -21.64 -1.68
C LEU A 52 18.64 -20.79 -2.36
N GLU A 53 18.69 -20.71 -3.68
CA GLU A 53 17.72 -19.97 -4.50
C GLU A 53 16.36 -20.67 -4.51
N SER A 54 15.28 -19.88 -4.54
CA SER A 54 13.91 -20.41 -4.50
C SER A 54 13.41 -21.01 -5.81
N ASP A 55 13.86 -20.55 -6.98
CA ASP A 55 13.33 -21.00 -8.27
C ASP A 55 13.84 -22.39 -8.69
N HIS A 56 15.11 -22.67 -8.40
CA HIS A 56 15.78 -23.90 -8.83
C HIS A 56 16.05 -24.90 -7.70
N ASP A 57 15.79 -24.50 -6.44
CA ASP A 57 16.11 -25.29 -5.24
C ASP A 57 17.59 -25.75 -5.24
N SER A 58 18.47 -24.83 -5.67
CA SER A 58 19.91 -25.07 -5.80
C SER A 58 20.72 -23.98 -5.09
N TRP A 59 21.89 -24.37 -4.59
CA TRP A 59 22.84 -23.45 -4.00
C TRP A 59 23.58 -22.68 -5.09
N PHE A 60 23.61 -21.36 -4.95
CA PHE A 60 24.36 -20.44 -5.79
C PHE A 60 25.51 -19.84 -4.99
N ASP A 61 26.69 -19.81 -5.61
CA ASP A 61 27.89 -19.17 -5.08
C ASP A 61 27.67 -17.65 -4.91
N LEU A 62 28.15 -17.11 -3.79
CA LEU A 62 28.11 -15.68 -3.45
C LEU A 62 29.53 -15.11 -3.39
N HIS A 63 29.77 -14.09 -4.22
CA HIS A 63 30.98 -13.28 -4.20
C HIS A 63 30.79 -12.07 -3.30
N ILE A 64 31.89 -11.54 -2.77
CA ILE A 64 31.85 -10.28 -2.02
C ILE A 64 31.36 -9.17 -2.97
N GLY A 65 30.30 -8.48 -2.57
CA GLY A 65 29.62 -7.48 -3.38
C GLY A 65 28.29 -7.95 -3.96
N ASP A 66 28.01 -9.25 -4.01
CA ASP A 66 26.73 -9.78 -4.49
C ASP A 66 25.59 -9.44 -3.52
N TRP A 67 24.40 -9.25 -4.08
CA TRP A 67 23.19 -8.93 -3.33
C TRP A 67 22.29 -10.15 -3.20
N VAL A 68 21.83 -10.41 -1.98
CA VAL A 68 20.75 -11.36 -1.69
C VAL A 68 19.45 -10.58 -1.65
N ILE A 69 18.54 -10.87 -2.57
CA ILE A 69 17.22 -10.24 -2.66
C ILE A 69 16.15 -11.17 -2.09
N ARG A 70 15.19 -10.58 -1.38
CA ARG A 70 14.02 -11.27 -0.82
C ARG A 70 12.74 -10.58 -1.29
N ARG A 71 11.88 -11.33 -1.97
CA ARG A 71 10.55 -10.89 -2.44
C ARG A 71 9.45 -11.38 -1.50
N ALA A 72 8.24 -10.85 -1.70
CA ALA A 72 7.04 -11.34 -1.03
C ALA A 72 6.87 -12.85 -1.27
N GLY A 73 6.35 -13.58 -0.29
CA GLY A 73 6.20 -15.04 -0.37
C GLY A 73 7.44 -15.84 0.02
N GLY A 74 8.53 -15.19 0.45
CA GLY A 74 9.74 -15.88 0.91
C GLY A 74 10.66 -16.35 -0.21
N TRP A 75 10.49 -15.79 -1.42
CA TRP A 75 11.39 -16.03 -2.55
C TRP A 75 12.71 -15.31 -2.34
N PHE A 76 13.82 -16.01 -2.63
CA PHE A 76 15.19 -15.52 -2.54
C PHE A 76 15.92 -15.70 -3.87
N GLY A 77 16.76 -14.72 -4.22
CA GLY A 77 17.65 -14.75 -5.37
C GLY A 77 18.98 -14.03 -5.09
N VAL A 78 19.97 -14.34 -5.92
CA VAL A 78 21.29 -13.67 -5.93
C VAL A 78 21.37 -12.81 -7.18
N ILE A 79 21.97 -11.63 -7.05
CA ILE A 79 22.19 -10.69 -8.16
C ILE A 79 23.49 -9.92 -7.91
N ASP A 80 24.31 -9.74 -8.93
CA ASP A 80 25.56 -8.97 -8.78
C ASP A 80 25.28 -7.48 -8.58
N ASP A 81 26.26 -6.73 -8.07
CA ASP A 81 26.10 -5.30 -7.77
C ASP A 81 25.73 -4.46 -9.00
N THR A 82 26.30 -4.75 -10.17
CA THR A 82 26.03 -3.96 -11.39
C THR A 82 24.59 -4.19 -11.84
N GLU A 83 24.16 -5.45 -11.92
CA GLU A 83 22.80 -5.80 -12.27
C GLU A 83 21.78 -5.29 -11.24
N PHE A 84 22.16 -5.28 -9.94
CA PHE A 84 21.31 -4.73 -8.88
C PHE A 84 21.08 -3.23 -9.05
N GLN A 85 22.13 -2.44 -9.26
CA GLN A 85 22.00 -0.99 -9.45
C GLN A 85 21.23 -0.63 -10.74
N ASP A 86 21.32 -1.47 -11.77
CA ASP A 86 20.57 -1.27 -13.03
C ASP A 86 19.06 -1.55 -12.88
N GLN A 87 18.67 -2.46 -11.99
CA GLN A 87 17.29 -2.90 -11.84
C GLN A 87 16.53 -2.24 -10.68
N TYR A 88 17.24 -1.80 -9.64
CA TYR A 88 16.63 -1.35 -8.40
C TYR A 88 17.11 0.04 -8.01
N GLU A 89 16.17 0.85 -7.56
CA GLU A 89 16.43 2.15 -6.95
C GLU A 89 16.10 2.05 -5.46
N PRO A 90 16.85 2.74 -4.58
CA PRO A 90 16.50 2.79 -3.17
C PRO A 90 15.13 3.44 -3.00
N GLU A 91 14.26 2.80 -2.23
CA GLU A 91 13.03 3.45 -1.80
C GLU A 91 13.44 4.62 -0.90
N THR A 92 13.27 5.84 -1.43
CA THR A 92 13.31 7.03 -0.59
C THR A 92 12.23 6.82 0.44
N ASP A 93 12.58 6.74 1.73
CA ASP A 93 11.66 6.53 2.87
C ASP A 93 10.52 7.55 2.80
N SER A 94 9.54 7.25 1.96
CA SER A 94 8.33 8.03 1.78
C SER A 94 7.50 7.54 2.93
N GLU A 95 7.65 8.20 4.09
CA GLU A 95 6.91 8.00 5.33
C GLU A 95 5.69 7.13 5.06
N GLN A 96 5.86 5.80 5.15
CA GLN A 96 4.69 4.94 5.08
C GLN A 96 3.82 5.44 6.22
N PRO A 97 2.55 5.81 5.98
CA PRO A 97 1.70 6.28 7.04
C PRO A 97 1.74 5.22 8.12
N THR A 98 2.42 5.56 9.22
CA THR A 98 2.61 4.67 10.36
C THR A 98 1.24 4.57 10.98
N THR A 99 0.42 3.68 10.43
CA THR A 99 -0.82 3.29 11.08
C THR A 99 -0.35 2.78 12.44
N PRO A 100 -0.76 3.43 13.55
CA PRO A 100 -0.22 3.11 14.86
C PRO A 100 -0.41 1.62 15.13
N PRO A 101 0.56 0.98 15.82
CA PRO A 101 0.60 -0.48 15.91
C PRO A 101 -0.63 -1.03 16.67
N LYS A 102 -1.65 -1.50 15.94
CA LYS A 102 -2.67 -2.48 16.40
C LYS A 102 -2.01 -3.83 16.78
N THR A 103 -0.69 -3.96 16.68
CA THR A 103 0.11 -5.18 16.83
C THR A 103 0.39 -5.61 18.27
N ALA A 104 0.41 -4.68 19.24
CA ALA A 104 0.64 -5.04 20.64
C ALA A 104 -0.53 -5.88 21.20
N ASP A 105 -1.76 -5.42 20.95
CA ASP A 105 -2.99 -6.11 21.33
C ASP A 105 -3.17 -7.44 20.55
N ARG A 106 -2.78 -7.46 19.27
CA ARG A 106 -2.82 -8.67 18.45
C ARG A 106 -1.93 -9.79 19.00
N ARG A 107 -0.67 -9.48 19.36
CA ARG A 107 0.26 -10.47 19.93
C ARG A 107 -0.25 -11.04 21.25
N GLU A 108 -0.87 -10.20 22.08
CA GLU A 108 -1.44 -10.64 23.36
C GLU A 108 -2.65 -11.55 23.18
N ARG A 109 -3.53 -11.25 22.21
CA ARG A 109 -4.66 -12.12 21.82
C ARG A 109 -4.20 -13.49 21.31
N TYR A 110 -3.20 -13.53 20.43
CA TYR A 110 -2.61 -14.80 19.96
C TYR A 110 -1.93 -15.58 21.09
N ALA A 111 -1.19 -14.90 21.97
CA ALA A 111 -0.57 -15.55 23.13
C ALA A 111 -1.63 -16.13 24.09
N ALA A 112 -2.77 -15.45 24.28
CA ALA A 112 -3.89 -15.95 25.07
C ALA A 112 -4.53 -17.20 24.43
N ALA A 113 -4.72 -17.20 23.11
CA ALA A 113 -5.21 -18.35 22.37
C ALA A 113 -4.28 -19.58 22.48
N ILE A 114 -2.97 -19.38 22.37
CA ILE A 114 -1.95 -20.44 22.55
C ILE A 114 -2.03 -21.03 23.96
N ARG A 115 -2.15 -20.19 25.00
CA ARG A 115 -2.30 -20.65 26.39
C ARG A 115 -3.59 -21.45 26.60
N ALA A 116 -4.70 -21.02 25.99
CA ALA A 116 -5.99 -21.70 26.08
C ALA A 116 -6.01 -23.07 25.37
N ALA A 117 -5.27 -23.21 24.26
CA ALA A 117 -5.21 -24.46 23.49
C ALA A 117 -4.42 -25.58 24.20
N GLY A 118 -3.51 -25.23 25.11
CA GLY A 118 -2.58 -26.18 25.74
C GLY A 118 -1.44 -26.58 24.78
N ILE A 119 -0.23 -26.72 25.32
CA ILE A 119 1.04 -26.49 24.60
C ILE A 119 1.32 -27.45 23.40
N TYR A 120 0.55 -28.52 23.15
CA TYR A 120 0.85 -29.48 22.06
C TYR A 120 -0.35 -30.02 21.26
N ASP A 121 -1.49 -29.34 21.26
CA ASP A 121 -2.61 -29.73 20.37
C ASP A 121 -2.74 -28.76 19.20
N TRP A 122 -2.09 -29.09 18.07
CA TRP A 122 -2.06 -28.23 16.88
C TRP A 122 -3.46 -27.97 16.29
N ARG A 123 -4.42 -28.88 16.49
CA ARG A 123 -5.80 -28.69 16.03
C ARG A 123 -6.49 -27.62 16.86
N LYS A 124 -6.37 -27.69 18.20
CA LYS A 124 -6.91 -26.64 19.09
C LYS A 124 -6.25 -25.29 18.85
N LEU A 125 -4.96 -25.28 18.51
CA LEU A 125 -4.26 -24.06 18.13
C LEU A 125 -4.83 -23.48 16.82
N ALA A 126 -5.04 -24.31 15.80
CA ALA A 126 -5.63 -23.89 14.53
C ALA A 126 -7.06 -23.36 14.72
N ASP A 127 -7.89 -24.08 15.49
CA ASP A 127 -9.26 -23.65 15.80
C ASP A 127 -9.29 -22.31 16.54
N ALA A 128 -8.38 -22.11 17.50
CA ALA A 128 -8.28 -20.85 18.23
C ALA A 128 -7.78 -19.70 17.34
N ALA A 129 -6.83 -19.96 16.42
CA ALA A 129 -6.37 -18.97 15.45
C ALA A 129 -7.48 -18.56 14.46
N ILE A 130 -8.29 -19.52 14.00
CA ILE A 130 -9.46 -19.25 13.15
C ILE A 130 -10.48 -18.39 13.91
N ALA A 131 -10.77 -18.71 15.17
CA ALA A 131 -11.70 -17.93 15.99
C ALA A 131 -11.24 -16.47 16.17
N VAL A 132 -9.93 -16.24 16.37
CA VAL A 132 -9.37 -14.87 16.43
C VAL A 132 -9.52 -14.15 15.08
N ALA A 133 -9.25 -14.83 13.97
CA ALA A 133 -9.41 -14.25 12.64
C ALA A 133 -10.88 -13.89 12.32
N ASP A 134 -11.83 -14.74 12.71
CA ASP A 134 -13.26 -14.46 12.55
C ASP A 134 -13.71 -13.26 13.38
N GLN A 135 -13.19 -13.11 14.61
CA GLN A 135 -13.44 -11.93 15.44
C GLN A 135 -12.86 -10.66 14.81
N GLU A 136 -11.61 -10.70 14.31
CA GLU A 136 -10.98 -9.57 13.60
C GLU A 136 -11.82 -9.16 12.38
N GLN A 137 -12.31 -10.12 11.60
CA GLN A 137 -13.20 -9.86 10.46
C GLN A 137 -14.54 -9.25 10.88
N ALA A 138 -15.12 -9.68 11.99
CA ALA A 138 -16.34 -9.09 12.52
C ALA A 138 -16.14 -7.65 13.00
N GLU A 139 -15.01 -7.36 13.66
CA GLU A 139 -14.61 -6.00 14.07
C GLU A 139 -14.41 -5.10 12.85
N LEU A 140 -13.70 -5.55 11.82
CA LEU A 140 -13.52 -4.80 10.58
C LEU A 140 -14.85 -4.52 9.86
N ARG A 141 -15.77 -5.49 9.83
CA ARG A 141 -17.11 -5.26 9.29
C ARG A 141 -17.87 -4.21 10.08
N ARG A 142 -17.80 -4.22 11.42
CA ARG A 142 -18.39 -3.18 12.27
C ARG A 142 -17.75 -1.82 12.05
N GLU A 143 -16.43 -1.73 12.01
CA GLU A 143 -15.70 -0.49 11.72
C GLU A 143 -16.09 0.07 10.34
N ARG A 144 -16.18 -0.79 9.32
CA ARG A 144 -16.63 -0.40 7.99
C ARG A 144 -18.08 0.06 7.99
N ASP A 145 -18.98 -0.67 8.65
CA ASP A 145 -20.39 -0.32 8.71
C ASP A 145 -20.59 0.97 9.52
N LEU A 146 -19.76 1.25 10.53
CA LEU A 146 -19.69 2.54 11.21
C LEU A 146 -19.16 3.64 10.28
N ALA A 147 -18.09 3.41 9.51
CA ALA A 147 -17.59 4.41 8.56
C ALA A 147 -18.58 4.73 7.43
N ILE A 148 -19.40 3.75 7.02
CA ILE A 148 -20.45 3.94 6.01
C ILE A 148 -21.66 4.68 6.60
N ASN A 149 -22.02 4.40 7.85
CA ASN A 149 -23.22 4.94 8.50
C ASN A 149 -22.94 6.08 9.48
N GLU A 150 -21.67 6.46 9.68
CA GLU A 150 -21.32 7.70 10.34
C GLU A 150 -21.91 8.80 9.46
N PRO A 151 -22.89 9.57 9.96
CA PRO A 151 -23.35 10.73 9.23
C PRO A 151 -22.12 11.63 9.10
N THR A 152 -21.57 11.72 7.89
CA THR A 152 -20.57 12.74 7.59
C THR A 152 -21.24 14.05 8.01
N ASP A 153 -20.65 14.78 8.95
CA ASP A 153 -21.17 16.10 9.37
C ASP A 153 -21.31 17.07 8.16
N GLU A 154 -20.72 16.70 7.01
CA GLU A 154 -20.96 17.30 5.69
C GLU A 154 -22.42 17.24 5.23
N ALA A 155 -23.21 16.22 5.62
CA ALA A 155 -24.64 16.16 5.29
C ALA A 155 -25.49 17.18 6.11
N GLN A 156 -24.96 17.75 7.20
CA GLN A 156 -25.59 18.85 7.93
C GLN A 156 -25.08 20.23 7.50
N GLN A 157 -24.01 20.29 6.69
CA GLN A 157 -23.66 21.45 5.89
C GLN A 157 -24.20 21.27 4.48
N ALA A 158 -25.52 21.11 4.34
CA ALA A 158 -26.13 21.46 3.06
C ALA A 158 -25.80 22.93 2.82
N GLU A 159 -24.80 23.20 1.98
CA GLU A 159 -24.55 24.54 1.47
C GLU A 159 -25.90 25.07 0.98
N PRO A 160 -26.32 26.26 1.44
CA PRO A 160 -27.65 26.77 1.10
C PRO A 160 -27.82 26.75 -0.42
N GLU A 161 -28.92 26.14 -0.89
CA GLU A 161 -29.20 26.12 -2.33
C GLU A 161 -29.11 27.55 -2.88
N PRO A 162 -28.29 27.78 -3.93
CA PRO A 162 -28.13 29.11 -4.50
C PRO A 162 -29.49 29.66 -4.91
N GLN A 163 -29.81 30.85 -4.42
CA GLN A 163 -31.07 31.50 -4.73
C GLN A 163 -30.97 32.20 -6.09
N PRO A 164 -32.10 32.42 -6.78
CA PRO A 164 -32.13 33.22 -8.00
C PRO A 164 -31.47 34.60 -7.76
N GLY A 165 -30.37 34.87 -8.46
CA GLY A 165 -29.61 36.12 -8.32
C GLY A 165 -28.22 36.00 -7.68
N ASP A 166 -27.92 34.85 -7.08
CA ASP A 166 -26.59 34.58 -6.52
C ASP A 166 -25.53 34.45 -7.61
N ARG A 167 -24.34 34.99 -7.35
CA ARG A 167 -23.17 34.76 -8.20
C ARG A 167 -22.52 33.45 -7.75
N VAL A 168 -22.36 32.49 -8.66
CA VAL A 168 -21.65 31.23 -8.37
C VAL A 168 -20.30 31.20 -9.09
N ARG A 169 -19.29 30.62 -8.46
CA ARG A 169 -18.02 30.24 -9.08
C ARG A 169 -18.01 28.73 -9.23
N VAL A 170 -17.78 28.25 -10.44
CA VAL A 170 -17.59 26.81 -10.69
C VAL A 170 -16.10 26.54 -10.81
N SER A 171 -15.60 25.64 -9.97
CA SER A 171 -14.20 25.25 -9.87
C SER A 171 -14.05 23.78 -10.29
N TYR A 172 -13.07 23.47 -11.14
CA TYR A 172 -12.77 22.10 -11.57
C TYR A 172 -11.47 21.63 -10.90
N GLU A 173 -11.50 20.49 -10.19
CA GLU A 173 -10.29 19.88 -9.62
C GLU A 173 -9.54 18.96 -10.61
N GLY A 174 -10.00 18.87 -11.85
CA GLY A 174 -9.40 18.00 -12.87
C GLY A 174 -9.68 18.46 -14.30
N THR A 175 -9.02 17.79 -15.26
CA THR A 175 -9.30 17.97 -16.69
C THR A 175 -10.54 17.17 -17.06
N TRP A 176 -11.57 17.84 -17.57
CA TRP A 176 -12.80 17.20 -18.03
C TRP A 176 -12.53 16.17 -19.12
N THR A 177 -13.11 14.98 -18.98
CA THR A 177 -13.13 13.97 -20.03
C THR A 177 -14.57 13.75 -20.53
N PRO A 178 -14.78 13.46 -21.83
CA PRO A 178 -16.12 13.25 -22.37
C PRO A 178 -16.92 12.09 -21.75
N ASP A 179 -16.26 11.22 -21.01
CA ASP A 179 -16.85 10.04 -20.36
C ASP A 179 -17.35 10.31 -18.93
N ASP A 180 -17.17 11.53 -18.40
CA ASP A 180 -17.69 11.92 -17.07
C ASP A 180 -19.21 12.14 -17.12
N ASP A 181 -19.96 11.48 -16.23
CA ASP A 181 -21.41 11.64 -16.10
C ASP A 181 -21.76 13.11 -15.76
N PRO A 182 -22.49 13.82 -16.65
CA PRO A 182 -22.79 15.22 -16.43
C PRO A 182 -24.13 15.41 -15.70
N ARG A 183 -24.17 16.36 -14.76
CA ARG A 183 -25.40 16.88 -14.15
C ARG A 183 -25.75 18.26 -14.66
N MET A 184 -27.04 18.59 -14.65
CA MET A 184 -27.56 19.89 -15.09
C MET A 184 -27.70 20.83 -13.90
N VAL A 185 -27.01 21.97 -13.93
CA VAL A 185 -27.12 23.03 -12.92
C VAL A 185 -27.79 24.25 -13.55
N THR A 186 -28.82 24.76 -12.89
CA THR A 186 -29.51 25.98 -13.32
C THR A 186 -28.88 27.17 -12.60
N THR A 187 -28.36 28.14 -13.35
CA THR A 187 -27.84 29.41 -12.81
C THR A 187 -28.64 30.57 -13.37
N GLY A 188 -28.65 31.72 -12.69
CA GLY A 188 -29.39 32.88 -13.17
C GLY A 188 -28.77 34.20 -12.71
N ASN A 189 -29.12 35.29 -13.38
CA ASN A 189 -28.72 36.63 -12.96
C ASN A 189 -29.88 37.35 -12.22
N ASN A 190 -29.58 38.50 -11.63
CA ASN A 190 -30.57 39.33 -10.92
C ASN A 190 -31.63 39.96 -11.85
N SER A 191 -31.53 39.82 -13.18
CA SER A 191 -32.53 40.31 -14.14
C SER A 191 -33.59 39.27 -14.51
N GLY A 192 -33.52 38.06 -13.95
CA GLY A 192 -34.46 36.98 -14.21
C GLY A 192 -34.10 36.09 -15.40
N ASP A 193 -32.90 36.27 -16.00
CA ASP A 193 -32.41 35.36 -17.02
C ASP A 193 -31.88 34.09 -16.36
N VAL A 194 -32.30 32.94 -16.89
CA VAL A 194 -31.95 31.61 -16.38
C VAL A 194 -31.20 30.83 -17.45
N TRP A 195 -30.08 30.24 -17.08
CA TRP A 195 -29.21 29.44 -17.93
C TRP A 195 -29.10 28.02 -17.36
N ARG A 196 -29.08 27.01 -18.22
CA ARG A 196 -28.81 25.62 -17.83
C ARG A 196 -27.40 25.27 -18.24
N ASN A 197 -26.53 25.04 -17.26
CA ASN A 197 -25.16 24.60 -17.47
C ASN A 197 -25.06 23.10 -17.22
N ILE A 198 -24.28 22.42 -18.06
CA ILE A 198 -23.93 21.02 -17.87
C ILE A 198 -22.59 21.00 -17.16
N VAL A 199 -22.54 20.44 -15.96
CA VAL A 199 -21.31 20.32 -15.16
C VAL A 199 -21.03 18.86 -14.81
N PRO A 200 -19.77 18.42 -14.77
CA PRO A 200 -19.43 17.08 -14.29
C PRO A 200 -19.88 16.88 -12.84
N ASP A 201 -20.15 15.64 -12.44
CA ASP A 201 -20.56 15.32 -11.06
C ASP A 201 -19.51 15.73 -10.01
N HIS A 202 -18.23 15.73 -10.36
CA HIS A 202 -17.13 16.14 -9.47
C HIS A 202 -16.82 17.65 -9.51
N ALA A 203 -17.63 18.47 -10.19
CA ALA A 203 -17.44 19.93 -10.19
C ALA A 203 -17.92 20.56 -8.87
N ARG A 204 -17.07 21.40 -8.28
CA ARG A 204 -17.40 22.19 -7.09
C ARG A 204 -18.05 23.52 -7.50
N VAL A 205 -19.17 23.87 -6.85
CA VAL A 205 -19.93 25.10 -7.12
C VAL A 205 -19.94 25.95 -5.86
N ASP A 206 -19.13 27.00 -5.81
CA ASP A 206 -19.06 27.89 -4.66
C ASP A 206 -20.00 29.11 -4.86
N VAL A 207 -20.90 29.37 -3.92
CA VAL A 207 -21.76 30.57 -3.96
C VAL A 207 -20.97 31.80 -3.47
N LEU A 208 -20.65 32.71 -4.39
CA LEU A 208 -19.98 33.97 -4.09
C LEU A 208 -20.99 34.97 -3.51
N HIS A 209 -21.05 35.05 -2.19
CA HIS A 209 -21.80 36.07 -1.48
C HIS A 209 -21.15 37.44 -1.72
N GLY A 210 -21.63 38.16 -2.73
CA GLY A 210 -21.20 39.54 -2.97
C GLY A 210 -21.60 40.41 -1.78
N LYS A 211 -20.60 41.03 -1.09
CA LYS A 211 -20.89 42.14 -0.18
C LYS A 211 -21.67 43.18 -0.96
N LYS A 212 -22.95 43.40 -0.62
CA LYS A 212 -23.73 44.52 -1.16
C LYS A 212 -22.89 45.77 -0.95
N GLN A 213 -22.42 46.38 -2.04
CA GLN A 213 -21.87 47.73 -1.95
C GLN A 213 -23.04 48.59 -1.48
N GLN A 214 -23.00 49.04 -0.23
CA GLN A 214 -23.93 50.03 0.27
C GLN A 214 -23.76 51.29 -0.59
N PRO A 215 -24.87 51.91 -1.02
CA PRO A 215 -24.86 53.08 -1.89
C PRO A 215 -24.15 54.28 -1.24
#